data_AF-A0A4S2EVB0-F1
#
_entry.id   AF-A0A4S2EVB0-F1
#
_cell.length_a   1.000
_cell.length_b   1.000
_cell.length_c   1.000
_cell.angle_alpha   90.00
_cell.angle_beta   90.00
_cell.angle_gamma   90.00
#
_symmetry.space_group_name_H-M   'P 1'
#
loop_
_entity.id
_entity.type
_entity.pdbx_description
1 polymer ?
#
loop_
_entity_poly.entity_id
_entity_poly.type
_entity_poly.pdbx_seq_one_letter_code
_entity_poly.pdbx_strand_id
1 'polypeptide(L)'
;MACTRRSFLAASAAASLGAVLSACGRPAPAPAPAASDDGPSVDVHAYDDLALDASAWSHDEEHDVYYRLCVPYCLTPASSTVQRLSIFVPGAYFDAEAKGDTFSCTVAEGAKVGSFDSSNAPVVMAVDSASWRGQTPAGTYSYEGLKPYMDAGCIYVLAGCRGCTTGFESRGQASGDGTVPGGLPWNVCDLKSAIRFLRLNAGRLPGGASGVFCLGVGAGASLVACLGASGDAPAFDPFLDAEGAARWDGEGATLSDAPSGCAIWNPVGPLASADGAYEWLYGRHVDDGTRSPDRWTSALSRDLSGSFGRWVSGLGLTDPDNAPLALDETLDGEASDGSYLQAVLSELEGSAKRFFDATAFPATVVRGAAEQASFPGVQPSSTGTAEELAAGAQQNAEAVASAGLDVDLGAASTVEGVHAQLKSLPFETAKAYVASLNGDGDSWLSYSPSRGTVRVGSLGAYVRALAAPTLACTAFDGVGCDTAENQLLGVPDTQTLHYSEMVYDLLNHRQWEYRSLAGWDPGYVGAWGQNLTVRDAQGLTPPERCSLCDPLAYLAPGGEAFSAGAVAPAWRVNVGLAQSEVPFTAAMDLAWALRSYDGVSTADLTAVWEGGFGLCEESGDPVANALAWVAAHNG
;
A
#
# COMPACT_ATOMS: atom_id res chain seq x y z
N MET A 1 -40.30 -12.97 24.12
CA MET A 1 -40.08 -13.79 25.34
C MET A 1 -39.51 -15.14 24.91
N ALA A 2 -38.67 -15.74 25.76
CA ALA A 2 -37.77 -16.89 25.53
C ALA A 2 -36.44 -16.45 24.86
N CYS A 3 -35.29 -16.33 25.53
CA CYS A 3 -34.64 -17.09 26.62
C CYS A 3 -33.98 -18.41 26.20
N THR A 4 -32.74 -18.27 25.68
CA THR A 4 -31.47 -18.95 26.08
C THR A 4 -31.13 -20.43 25.82
N ARG A 5 -29.78 -20.59 25.69
CA ARG A 5 -28.83 -21.67 26.10
C ARG A 5 -28.42 -22.68 25.02
N ARG A 6 -27.19 -22.58 24.47
CA ARG A 6 -25.88 -23.01 25.00
C ARG A 6 -25.78 -24.52 25.33
N SER A 7 -25.02 -25.19 24.45
CA SER A 7 -23.95 -26.16 24.69
C SER A 7 -24.27 -27.43 25.49
N PHE A 8 -23.94 -28.61 24.95
CA PHE A 8 -23.29 -29.66 25.74
C PHE A 8 -22.44 -30.64 24.91
N LEU A 9 -21.33 -31.02 25.54
CA LEU A 9 -20.18 -31.81 25.10
C LEU A 9 -20.47 -33.27 24.71
N ALA A 10 -19.51 -33.79 23.93
CA ALA A 10 -19.23 -35.19 23.70
C ALA A 10 -18.86 -35.97 24.97
N ALA A 11 -19.28 -37.24 25.05
CA ALA A 11 -18.52 -38.29 25.72
C ALA A 11 -18.97 -39.68 25.24
N SER A 12 -17.96 -40.48 24.95
CA SER A 12 -17.93 -41.83 24.38
C SER A 12 -18.41 -42.90 25.38
N ALA A 13 -19.07 -43.94 24.89
CA ALA A 13 -19.17 -45.22 25.59
C ALA A 13 -18.93 -46.37 24.59
N ALA A 14 -17.85 -47.11 24.83
CA ALA A 14 -17.49 -48.31 24.11
C ALA A 14 -18.28 -49.52 24.65
N ALA A 15 -18.78 -50.37 23.76
CA ALA A 15 -19.12 -51.75 24.06
C ALA A 15 -18.78 -52.62 22.84
N SER A 16 -17.76 -53.46 23.01
CA SER A 16 -17.29 -54.49 22.10
C SER A 16 -18.17 -55.75 22.16
N LEU A 17 -18.49 -56.36 21.01
CA LEU A 17 -18.15 -57.74 20.63
C LEU A 17 -18.95 -58.19 19.39
N GLY A 18 -18.27 -58.89 18.47
CA GLY A 18 -18.90 -59.86 17.56
C GLY A 18 -18.61 -59.67 16.07
N ALA A 19 -17.46 -60.16 15.63
CA ALA A 19 -17.12 -60.26 14.22
C ALA A 19 -18.00 -61.29 13.47
N VAL A 20 -18.63 -60.85 12.38
CA VAL A 20 -19.06 -61.72 11.27
C VAL A 20 -18.48 -61.14 9.99
N LEU A 21 -17.45 -61.80 9.46
CA LEU A 21 -16.86 -61.50 8.16
C LEU A 21 -17.84 -61.93 7.06
N SER A 22 -18.48 -60.97 6.40
CA SER A 22 -19.03 -61.15 5.05
C SER A 22 -18.51 -60.05 4.16
N ALA A 23 -17.71 -60.47 3.18
CA ALA A 23 -17.15 -59.65 2.14
C ALA A 23 -18.26 -59.20 1.18
N CYS A 24 -18.64 -57.93 1.25
CA CYS A 24 -19.35 -57.26 0.17
C CYS A 24 -18.33 -56.44 -0.63
N GLY A 25 -17.96 -56.95 -1.81
CA GLY A 25 -17.12 -56.22 -2.75
C GLY A 25 -17.79 -54.92 -3.18
N ARG A 26 -17.04 -53.81 -3.11
CA ARG A 26 -17.41 -52.56 -3.78
C ARG A 26 -17.38 -52.78 -5.30
N PRO A 27 -18.36 -52.27 -6.06
CA PRO A 27 -18.24 -52.24 -7.52
C PRO A 27 -17.03 -51.38 -7.91
N ALA A 28 -16.24 -51.86 -8.86
CA ALA A 28 -15.13 -51.10 -9.42
C ALA A 28 -15.64 -49.78 -10.01
N PRO A 29 -14.93 -48.65 -9.82
CA PRO A 29 -15.27 -47.41 -10.50
C PRO A 29 -15.16 -47.61 -12.01
N ALA A 30 -16.10 -47.04 -12.76
CA ALA A 30 -16.03 -47.00 -14.21
C ALA A 30 -14.71 -46.33 -14.65
N PRO A 31 -14.03 -46.81 -15.70
CA PRO A 31 -12.83 -46.15 -16.19
C PRO A 31 -13.19 -44.72 -16.57
N ALA A 32 -12.41 -43.76 -16.06
CA ALA A 32 -12.51 -42.37 -16.46
C ALA A 32 -12.36 -42.27 -17.98
N PRO A 33 -13.12 -41.39 -18.67
CA PRO A 33 -12.84 -41.11 -20.06
C PRO A 33 -11.38 -40.63 -20.17
N ALA A 34 -10.64 -41.16 -21.13
CA ALA A 34 -9.30 -40.69 -21.42
C ALA A 34 -9.35 -39.17 -21.59
N ALA A 35 -8.55 -38.45 -20.81
CA ALA A 35 -8.35 -37.02 -21.02
C ALA A 35 -7.88 -36.83 -22.47
N SER A 36 -8.62 -36.04 -23.24
CA SER A 36 -8.07 -35.45 -24.45
C SER A 36 -6.92 -34.56 -24.02
N ASP A 37 -5.73 -34.78 -24.58
CA ASP A 37 -4.52 -33.96 -24.39
C ASP A 37 -4.67 -32.54 -24.97
N ASP A 38 -5.80 -32.23 -25.60
CA ASP A 38 -6.09 -30.90 -26.10
C ASP A 38 -6.65 -30.05 -24.95
N GLY A 39 -5.75 -29.39 -24.21
CA GLY A 39 -6.10 -28.19 -23.46
C GLY A 39 -6.75 -27.14 -24.38
N PRO A 40 -7.41 -26.10 -23.83
CA PRO A 40 -7.99 -25.05 -24.66
C PRO A 40 -6.93 -24.52 -25.63
N SER A 41 -7.26 -24.44 -26.92
CA SER A 41 -6.34 -23.94 -27.93
C SER A 41 -6.04 -22.47 -27.65
N VAL A 42 -4.83 -22.18 -27.17
CA VAL A 42 -4.34 -20.84 -26.91
C VAL A 42 -3.90 -20.21 -28.24
N ASP A 43 -4.36 -19.00 -28.53
CA ASP A 43 -3.86 -18.21 -29.67
C ASP A 43 -2.56 -17.51 -29.27
N VAL A 44 -1.43 -18.16 -29.51
CA VAL A 44 -0.09 -17.66 -29.14
C VAL A 44 0.29 -16.34 -29.81
N HIS A 45 -0.46 -15.90 -30.84
CA HIS A 45 -0.26 -14.61 -31.53
C HIS A 45 -1.22 -13.50 -31.06
N ALA A 46 -2.10 -13.79 -30.09
CA ALA A 46 -3.11 -12.83 -29.60
C ALA A 46 -2.51 -11.51 -29.07
N TYR A 47 -1.23 -11.52 -28.68
CA TYR A 47 -0.53 -10.39 -28.08
C TYR A 47 0.65 -9.88 -28.91
N ASP A 48 0.74 -10.24 -30.20
CA ASP A 48 1.84 -9.80 -31.08
C ASP A 48 1.93 -8.25 -31.17
N ASP A 49 0.80 -7.55 -31.06
CA ASP A 49 0.75 -6.08 -31.03
C ASP A 49 1.38 -5.46 -29.77
N LEU A 50 1.63 -6.26 -28.72
CA LEU A 50 2.37 -5.87 -27.51
C LEU A 50 3.85 -6.24 -27.57
N ALA A 51 4.34 -6.77 -28.70
CA ALA A 51 5.76 -7.06 -28.86
C ALA A 51 6.58 -5.76 -28.87
N LEU A 52 7.59 -5.70 -28.00
CA LEU A 52 8.53 -4.59 -27.93
C LEU A 52 9.40 -4.58 -29.19
N ASP A 53 9.28 -3.52 -30.00
CA ASP A 53 10.11 -3.35 -31.20
C ASP A 53 11.58 -3.13 -30.82
N ALA A 54 12.43 -4.12 -31.05
CA ALA A 54 13.86 -4.07 -30.75
C ALA A 54 14.63 -3.01 -31.57
N SER A 55 14.04 -2.45 -32.62
CA SER A 55 14.65 -1.44 -33.51
C SER A 55 14.31 0.02 -33.17
N ALA A 56 13.49 0.23 -32.14
CA ALA A 56 12.94 1.53 -31.78
C ALA A 56 13.50 2.11 -30.47
N TRP A 57 14.68 1.67 -30.01
CA TRP A 57 15.32 2.24 -28.82
C TRP A 57 15.90 3.63 -29.11
N SER A 58 15.78 4.54 -28.15
CA SER A 58 16.53 5.78 -28.13
C SER A 58 17.74 5.63 -27.21
N HIS A 59 18.74 6.49 -27.37
CA HIS A 59 20.00 6.43 -26.62
C HIS A 59 20.36 7.81 -26.07
N ASP A 60 20.66 7.86 -24.78
CA ASP A 60 21.44 8.94 -24.19
C ASP A 60 22.92 8.56 -24.26
N GLU A 61 23.64 9.17 -25.19
CA GLU A 61 25.07 8.93 -25.41
C GLU A 61 25.93 9.46 -24.25
N GLU A 62 25.48 10.49 -23.52
CA GLU A 62 26.26 11.10 -22.42
C GLU A 62 26.33 10.16 -21.22
N HIS A 63 25.21 9.56 -20.86
CA HIS A 63 25.10 8.69 -19.69
C HIS A 63 25.07 7.19 -20.02
N ASP A 64 25.13 6.86 -21.32
CA ASP A 64 25.04 5.52 -21.86
C ASP A 64 23.79 4.77 -21.37
N VAL A 65 22.61 5.28 -21.72
CA VAL A 65 21.31 4.69 -21.34
C VAL A 65 20.43 4.52 -22.56
N TYR A 66 19.99 3.28 -22.82
CA TYR A 66 18.94 3.03 -23.80
C TYR A 66 17.57 3.16 -23.16
N TYR A 67 16.62 3.76 -23.87
CA TYR A 67 15.29 3.96 -23.33
C TYR A 67 14.18 3.79 -24.36
N ARG A 68 13.00 3.44 -23.84
CA ARG A 68 11.71 3.43 -24.52
C ARG A 68 10.72 4.22 -23.70
N LEU A 69 10.10 5.21 -24.30
CA LEU A 69 9.08 6.02 -23.64
C LEU A 69 7.69 5.59 -24.10
N CYS A 70 6.73 5.63 -23.17
CA CYS A 70 5.31 5.46 -23.47
C CYS A 70 5.02 4.25 -24.38
N VAL A 71 5.44 3.05 -24.00
CA VAL A 71 5.11 1.79 -24.70
C VAL A 71 3.79 1.24 -24.14
N PRO A 72 2.75 0.98 -24.95
CA PRO A 72 1.50 0.42 -24.45
C PRO A 72 1.72 -1.00 -23.93
N TYR A 73 1.11 -1.34 -22.79
CA TYR A 73 1.29 -2.65 -22.15
C TYR A 73 0.04 -3.55 -22.18
N CYS A 74 -1.08 -3.05 -22.72
CA CYS A 74 -2.33 -3.79 -22.85
C CYS A 74 -3.02 -3.44 -24.18
N LEU A 75 -3.85 -4.36 -24.71
CA LEU A 75 -4.44 -4.23 -26.05
C LEU A 75 -5.62 -3.25 -26.10
N THR A 76 -6.39 -3.16 -25.02
CA THR A 76 -7.61 -2.37 -24.93
C THR A 76 -7.52 -1.36 -23.78
N PRO A 77 -6.57 -0.41 -23.84
CA PRO A 77 -6.43 0.57 -22.77
C PRO A 77 -7.69 1.45 -22.69
N ALA A 78 -8.24 1.58 -21.48
CA ALA A 78 -9.24 2.59 -21.14
C ALA A 78 -8.64 4.00 -21.26
N SER A 79 -7.33 4.15 -21.03
CA SER A 79 -6.58 5.37 -21.37
C SER A 79 -5.31 5.08 -22.15
N SER A 80 -5.22 5.68 -23.34
CA SER A 80 -4.06 5.54 -24.22
C SER A 80 -2.83 6.32 -23.74
N THR A 81 -2.95 7.18 -22.71
CA THR A 81 -1.86 7.97 -22.13
C THR A 81 -1.25 7.36 -20.88
N VAL A 82 -2.06 6.84 -19.95
CA VAL A 82 -1.57 6.22 -18.71
C VAL A 82 -1.24 4.75 -18.88
N GLN A 83 -2.01 3.97 -19.64
CA GLN A 83 -1.78 2.52 -19.74
C GLN A 83 -0.64 2.17 -20.70
N ARG A 84 0.53 2.70 -20.35
CA ARG A 84 1.81 2.59 -21.03
C ARG A 84 2.92 2.61 -19.97
N LEU A 85 4.11 2.15 -20.34
CA LEU A 85 5.28 2.18 -19.48
C LEU A 85 6.49 2.77 -20.21
N SER A 86 7.47 3.25 -19.44
CA SER A 86 8.77 3.64 -19.96
C SER A 86 9.85 2.74 -19.36
N ILE A 87 10.81 2.33 -20.19
CA ILE A 87 11.87 1.39 -19.84
C ILE A 87 13.21 2.10 -20.03
N PHE A 88 14.08 2.02 -19.03
CA PHE A 88 15.43 2.57 -19.06
C PHE A 88 16.42 1.46 -18.73
N VAL A 89 17.42 1.28 -19.59
CA VAL A 89 18.35 0.16 -19.55
C VAL A 89 19.79 0.68 -19.57
N PRO A 90 20.67 0.24 -18.66
CA PRO A 90 22.10 0.51 -18.74
C PRO A 90 22.67 0.13 -20.11
N GLY A 91 23.38 1.05 -20.75
CA GLY A 91 23.85 0.93 -22.13
C GLY A 91 24.65 -0.34 -22.40
N ALA A 92 25.54 -0.69 -21.47
CA ALA A 92 26.39 -1.88 -21.54
C ALA A 92 25.63 -3.20 -21.72
N TYR A 93 24.33 -3.27 -21.39
CA TYR A 93 23.55 -4.50 -21.59
C TYR A 93 23.06 -4.71 -23.03
N PHE A 94 23.30 -3.76 -23.94
CA PHE A 94 22.91 -3.90 -25.35
C PHE A 94 24.10 -3.82 -26.30
N ASP A 95 24.09 -4.72 -27.28
CA ASP A 95 24.77 -4.53 -28.56
C ASP A 95 23.79 -3.78 -29.48
N ALA A 96 24.15 -2.57 -29.89
CA ALA A 96 23.25 -1.67 -30.60
C ALA A 96 23.77 -1.28 -32.00
N GLU A 97 22.86 -1.29 -32.98
CA GLU A 97 23.08 -0.74 -34.32
C GLU A 97 22.20 0.48 -34.54
N ALA A 98 22.78 1.61 -34.95
CA ALA A 98 22.00 2.79 -35.32
C ALA A 98 21.08 2.53 -36.54
N LYS A 99 19.84 3.00 -36.46
CA LYS A 99 18.79 2.94 -37.50
C LYS A 99 18.17 4.34 -37.67
N GLY A 100 18.97 5.30 -38.11
CA GLY A 100 18.55 6.70 -38.16
C GLY A 100 18.56 7.31 -36.76
N ASP A 101 17.41 7.75 -36.26
CA ASP A 101 17.28 8.38 -34.94
C ASP A 101 17.02 7.36 -33.81
N THR A 102 16.88 6.07 -34.15
CA THR A 102 16.71 4.97 -33.19
C THR A 102 17.84 3.95 -33.29
N PHE A 103 17.81 2.98 -32.39
CA PHE A 103 18.77 1.89 -32.29
C PHE A 103 18.08 0.54 -32.30
N SER A 104 18.68 -0.39 -33.03
CA SER A 104 18.38 -1.81 -32.97
C SER A 104 19.25 -2.45 -31.90
N CYS A 105 18.63 -2.86 -30.81
CA CYS A 105 19.32 -3.40 -29.64
C CYS A 105 19.07 -4.91 -29.50
N THR A 106 20.15 -5.65 -29.27
CA THR A 106 20.12 -7.05 -28.82
C THR A 106 20.85 -7.16 -27.49
N VAL A 107 20.39 -8.04 -26.60
CA VAL A 107 21.01 -8.22 -25.28
C VAL A 107 22.46 -8.69 -25.46
N ALA A 108 23.41 -7.94 -24.89
CA ALA A 108 24.83 -8.26 -24.90
C ALA A 108 25.12 -9.33 -23.83
N GLU A 109 25.21 -10.60 -24.24
CA GLU A 109 25.36 -11.73 -23.32
C GLU A 109 26.59 -11.61 -22.40
N GLY A 110 26.36 -11.70 -21.09
CA GLY A 110 27.41 -11.67 -20.06
C GLY A 110 27.95 -10.28 -19.75
N ALA A 111 27.42 -9.21 -20.36
CA ALA A 111 27.75 -7.85 -20.01
C ALA A 111 27.39 -7.56 -18.54
N LYS A 112 28.23 -6.78 -17.84
CA LYS A 112 28.09 -6.54 -16.39
C LYS A 112 27.91 -5.06 -16.09
N VAL A 113 26.98 -4.75 -15.19
CA VAL A 113 26.79 -3.41 -14.62
C VAL A 113 26.49 -3.56 -13.14
N GLY A 114 27.18 -2.80 -12.30
CA GLY A 114 27.04 -2.91 -10.84
C GLY A 114 27.27 -4.34 -10.34
N SER A 115 26.26 -4.89 -9.67
CA SER A 115 26.31 -6.25 -9.10
C SER A 115 25.71 -7.33 -10.01
N PHE A 116 25.19 -6.95 -11.17
CA PHE A 116 24.43 -7.84 -12.05
C PHE A 116 25.13 -8.04 -13.40
N ASP A 117 24.61 -9.00 -14.15
CA ASP A 117 24.90 -9.17 -15.56
C ASP A 117 23.62 -9.22 -16.40
N SER A 118 23.79 -9.20 -17.72
CA SER A 118 22.69 -9.15 -18.68
C SER A 118 21.71 -10.34 -18.58
N SER A 119 22.07 -11.42 -17.88
CA SER A 119 21.20 -12.59 -17.68
C SER A 119 20.34 -12.49 -16.42
N ASN A 120 20.72 -11.65 -15.45
CA ASN A 120 20.00 -11.50 -14.19
C ASN A 120 19.72 -10.03 -13.79
N ALA A 121 19.92 -9.07 -14.68
CA ALA A 121 19.60 -7.66 -14.42
C ALA A 121 18.15 -7.49 -13.92
N PRO A 122 17.92 -7.00 -12.69
CA PRO A 122 16.58 -6.87 -12.16
C PRO A 122 15.85 -5.67 -12.77
N VAL A 123 14.54 -5.81 -12.91
CA VAL A 123 13.64 -4.69 -13.15
C VAL A 123 13.22 -4.10 -11.81
N VAL A 124 13.37 -2.78 -11.67
CA VAL A 124 12.83 -2.01 -10.55
C VAL A 124 11.69 -1.13 -11.07
N MET A 125 10.50 -1.33 -10.52
CA MET A 125 9.28 -0.60 -10.88
C MET A 125 8.80 0.22 -9.70
N ALA A 126 8.93 1.55 -9.77
CA ALA A 126 8.50 2.46 -8.72
C ALA A 126 7.06 2.95 -8.94
N VAL A 127 6.31 3.10 -7.84
CA VAL A 127 4.90 3.51 -7.83
C VAL A 127 4.68 4.63 -6.81
N ASP A 128 4.48 5.84 -7.34
CA ASP A 128 4.21 7.09 -6.62
C ASP A 128 2.78 7.57 -6.96
N SER A 129 1.79 6.81 -6.53
CA SER A 129 0.37 7.17 -6.71
C SER A 129 -0.12 8.08 -5.58
N ALA A 130 0.53 9.23 -5.39
CA ALA A 130 0.22 10.14 -4.27
C ALA A 130 -1.24 10.60 -4.28
N SER A 131 -1.90 10.54 -3.12
CA SER A 131 -3.35 10.76 -2.98
C SER A 131 -4.17 9.95 -3.98
N TRP A 132 -3.71 8.72 -4.29
CA TRP A 132 -4.35 7.81 -5.23
C TRP A 132 -4.49 8.34 -6.66
N ARG A 133 -3.74 9.39 -7.03
CA ARG A 133 -3.70 9.91 -8.40
C ARG A 133 -3.00 8.90 -9.31
N GLY A 134 -3.41 8.90 -10.58
CA GLY A 134 -2.78 8.03 -11.57
C GLY A 134 -1.31 8.37 -11.74
N GLN A 135 -0.49 7.37 -11.99
CA GLN A 135 0.91 7.52 -12.38
C GLN A 135 0.98 7.50 -13.90
N THR A 136 1.77 8.38 -14.50
CA THR A 136 2.02 8.36 -15.94
C THR A 136 3.40 7.76 -16.25
N PRO A 137 3.58 7.13 -17.42
CA PRO A 137 4.92 6.87 -17.93
C PRO A 137 5.71 8.17 -18.13
N ALA A 138 7.02 8.07 -18.37
CA ALA A 138 7.83 9.22 -18.74
C ALA A 138 7.49 9.66 -20.18
N GLY A 139 6.90 10.84 -20.32
CA GLY A 139 6.59 11.44 -21.64
C GLY A 139 7.81 12.00 -22.37
N THR A 140 8.86 12.32 -21.61
CA THR A 140 10.14 12.85 -22.10
C THR A 140 11.28 12.19 -21.34
N TYR A 141 12.42 12.03 -22.00
CA TYR A 141 13.62 11.50 -21.37
C TYR A 141 14.22 12.54 -20.39
N SER A 142 14.59 12.07 -19.20
CA SER A 142 15.45 12.79 -18.26
C SER A 142 16.33 11.78 -17.54
N TYR A 143 17.65 12.02 -17.50
CA TYR A 143 18.56 11.20 -16.70
C TYR A 143 18.46 11.51 -15.20
N GLU A 144 17.86 12.65 -14.83
CA GLU A 144 17.69 13.05 -13.44
C GLU A 144 16.91 11.98 -12.67
N GLY A 145 17.54 11.45 -11.61
CA GLY A 145 16.99 10.39 -10.78
C GLY A 145 17.10 8.96 -11.34
N LEU A 146 17.52 8.76 -12.60
CA LEU A 146 17.79 7.41 -13.13
C LEU A 146 19.15 6.87 -12.68
N LYS A 147 20.11 7.77 -12.41
CA LYS A 147 21.49 7.43 -12.08
C LYS A 147 21.65 6.29 -11.05
N PRO A 148 20.97 6.30 -9.89
CA PRO A 148 21.16 5.24 -8.88
C PRO A 148 20.82 3.85 -9.42
N TYR A 149 19.75 3.73 -10.21
CA TYR A 149 19.32 2.48 -10.82
C TYR A 149 20.30 2.02 -11.91
N MET A 150 20.71 2.95 -12.78
CA MET A 150 21.61 2.64 -13.88
C MET A 150 23.00 2.21 -13.37
N ASP A 151 23.55 2.91 -12.37
CA ASP A 151 24.82 2.56 -11.72
C ASP A 151 24.76 1.18 -11.03
N ALA A 152 23.62 0.85 -10.41
CA ALA A 152 23.42 -0.43 -9.75
C ALA A 152 23.29 -1.61 -10.73
N GLY A 153 23.05 -1.32 -12.02
CA GLY A 153 22.80 -2.32 -13.05
C GLY A 153 21.35 -2.78 -13.13
N CYS A 154 20.42 -2.01 -12.56
CA CYS A 154 18.99 -2.28 -12.63
C CYS A 154 18.39 -1.68 -13.91
N ILE A 155 17.40 -2.38 -14.47
CA ILE A 155 16.47 -1.81 -15.44
C ILE A 155 15.44 -1.02 -14.64
N TYR A 156 15.23 0.26 -14.97
CA TYR A 156 14.20 1.06 -14.32
C TYR A 156 12.96 1.12 -15.21
N VAL A 157 11.79 0.83 -14.64
CA VAL A 157 10.50 0.89 -15.33
C VAL A 157 9.56 1.85 -14.61
N LEU A 158 9.10 2.85 -15.35
CA LEU A 158 8.01 3.73 -14.91
C LEU A 158 6.74 3.29 -15.62
N ALA A 159 5.98 2.40 -14.99
CA ALA A 159 4.67 1.97 -15.47
C ALA A 159 3.63 3.00 -15.08
N GLY A 160 2.88 3.50 -16.06
CA GLY A 160 1.68 4.24 -15.73
C GLY A 160 0.60 3.31 -15.19
N CYS A 161 -0.22 3.82 -14.28
CA CYS A 161 -1.39 3.15 -13.76
C CYS A 161 -2.48 4.17 -13.50
N ARG A 162 -3.73 3.80 -13.71
CA ARG A 162 -4.87 4.67 -13.40
C ARG A 162 -4.88 5.02 -11.92
N GLY A 163 -5.58 6.09 -11.57
CA GLY A 163 -5.80 6.50 -10.18
C GLY A 163 -7.28 6.71 -9.93
N CYS A 164 -7.63 7.62 -9.02
CA CYS A 164 -9.02 7.98 -8.73
C CYS A 164 -9.86 8.17 -10.00
N THR A 165 -11.14 7.83 -9.92
CA THR A 165 -12.07 7.98 -11.05
C THR A 165 -12.26 9.43 -11.48
N THR A 166 -11.87 10.40 -10.64
CA THR A 166 -11.79 11.85 -10.91
C THR A 166 -10.38 12.35 -11.23
N GLY A 167 -9.41 11.44 -11.34
CA GLY A 167 -7.99 11.70 -11.48
C GLY A 167 -7.64 12.38 -12.81
N PHE A 168 -6.34 12.62 -13.01
CA PHE A 168 -5.78 13.40 -14.11
C PHE A 168 -6.41 13.12 -15.49
N GLU A 169 -6.69 11.85 -15.81
CA GLU A 169 -7.22 11.46 -17.12
C GLU A 169 -8.74 11.63 -17.26
N SER A 170 -9.47 11.60 -16.14
CA SER A 170 -10.92 11.76 -16.08
C SER A 170 -11.38 13.22 -16.10
N ARG A 171 -10.44 14.16 -16.27
CA ARG A 171 -10.72 15.60 -16.44
C ARG A 171 -10.45 16.03 -17.88
N GLY A 172 -11.30 15.59 -18.81
CA GLY A 172 -11.39 16.18 -20.15
C GLY A 172 -10.20 15.93 -21.09
N GLN A 173 -9.32 14.97 -20.76
CA GLN A 173 -8.19 14.55 -21.61
C GLN A 173 -8.48 13.26 -22.39
N ALA A 174 -9.55 12.53 -22.06
CA ALA A 174 -10.05 11.40 -22.85
C ALA A 174 -10.90 11.89 -24.04
N SER A 175 -10.81 11.21 -25.18
CA SER A 175 -11.74 11.41 -26.30
C SER A 175 -13.11 10.83 -25.93
N GLY A 176 -14.12 11.68 -25.69
CA GLY A 176 -15.46 11.25 -25.25
C GLY A 176 -16.08 12.22 -24.24
N ASP A 177 -16.98 11.75 -23.38
CA ASP A 177 -17.51 12.50 -22.22
C ASP A 177 -16.46 12.79 -21.13
N GLY A 178 -15.23 12.29 -21.33
CA GLY A 178 -14.04 12.72 -20.63
C GLY A 178 -13.71 11.93 -19.36
N THR A 179 -14.47 10.88 -19.02
CA THR A 179 -14.28 10.08 -17.79
C THR A 179 -13.78 8.67 -18.11
N VAL A 180 -12.63 8.27 -17.54
CA VAL A 180 -12.09 6.90 -17.67
C VAL A 180 -12.45 6.11 -16.41
N PRO A 181 -12.88 4.83 -16.51
CA PRO A 181 -12.98 3.96 -15.34
C PRO A 181 -11.62 3.83 -14.66
N GLY A 182 -11.48 4.51 -13.52
CA GLY A 182 -10.33 4.46 -12.63
C GLY A 182 -10.71 3.84 -11.29
N GLY A 183 -9.88 4.07 -10.27
CA GLY A 183 -10.08 3.60 -8.92
C GLY A 183 -9.56 2.19 -8.68
N LEU A 184 -9.80 1.66 -7.48
CA LEU A 184 -9.55 0.24 -7.19
C LEU A 184 -10.52 -0.63 -8.00
N PRO A 185 -10.17 -1.82 -8.48
CA PRO A 185 -8.83 -2.42 -8.52
C PRO A 185 -8.03 -2.05 -9.77
N TRP A 186 -8.53 -1.17 -10.65
CA TRP A 186 -7.94 -0.89 -11.96
C TRP A 186 -6.48 -0.46 -11.92
N ASN A 187 -6.11 0.33 -10.92
CA ASN A 187 -4.72 0.74 -10.67
C ASN A 187 -3.79 -0.44 -10.35
N VAL A 188 -4.24 -1.43 -9.57
CA VAL A 188 -3.48 -2.67 -9.33
C VAL A 188 -3.47 -3.55 -10.59
N CYS A 189 -4.58 -3.62 -11.33
CA CYS A 189 -4.67 -4.36 -12.60
C CYS A 189 -3.67 -3.83 -13.62
N ASP A 190 -3.57 -2.51 -13.75
CA ASP A 190 -2.61 -1.84 -14.62
C ASP A 190 -1.17 -2.25 -14.33
N LEU A 191 -0.79 -2.30 -13.05
CA LEU A 191 0.55 -2.73 -12.63
C LEU A 191 0.78 -4.23 -12.90
N LYS A 192 -0.24 -5.07 -12.68
CA LYS A 192 -0.19 -6.51 -13.05
C LYS A 192 0.05 -6.67 -14.55
N SER A 193 -0.69 -5.94 -15.37
CA SER A 193 -0.53 -5.95 -16.84
C SER A 193 0.83 -5.46 -17.29
N ALA A 194 1.39 -4.44 -16.63
CA ALA A 194 2.76 -3.99 -16.90
C ALA A 194 3.79 -5.11 -16.63
N ILE A 195 3.65 -5.88 -15.54
CA ILE A 195 4.52 -7.03 -15.26
C ILE A 195 4.36 -8.13 -16.32
N ARG A 196 3.11 -8.45 -16.71
CA ARG A 196 2.86 -9.44 -17.78
C ARG A 196 3.45 -8.99 -19.11
N PHE A 197 3.38 -7.70 -19.45
CA PHE A 197 4.02 -7.14 -20.64
C PHE A 197 5.54 -7.29 -20.62
N LEU A 198 6.19 -7.03 -19.48
CA LEU A 198 7.64 -7.21 -19.34
C LEU A 198 8.02 -8.68 -19.57
N ARG A 199 7.24 -9.61 -19.05
CA ARG A 199 7.46 -11.07 -19.20
C ARG A 199 7.14 -11.58 -20.60
N LEU A 200 6.10 -11.06 -21.25
CA LEU A 200 5.85 -11.30 -22.68
C LEU A 200 7.07 -10.94 -23.53
N ASN A 201 7.79 -9.89 -23.12
CA ASN A 201 8.96 -9.37 -23.81
C ASN A 201 10.30 -9.82 -23.20
N ALA A 202 10.31 -10.86 -22.38
CA ALA A 202 11.49 -11.36 -21.66
C ALA A 202 12.71 -11.53 -22.59
N GLY A 203 12.55 -12.18 -23.75
CA GLY A 203 13.65 -12.41 -24.70
C GLY A 203 14.23 -11.15 -25.35
N ARG A 204 13.63 -9.98 -25.13
CA ARG A 204 14.07 -8.67 -25.68
C ARG A 204 14.62 -7.73 -24.60
N LEU A 205 14.62 -8.16 -23.34
CA LEU A 205 15.05 -7.37 -22.19
C LEU A 205 16.21 -8.08 -21.47
N PRO A 206 17.25 -7.35 -21.02
CA PRO A 206 18.24 -7.94 -20.11
C PRO A 206 17.55 -8.48 -18.85
N GLY A 207 18.06 -9.57 -18.29
CA GLY A 207 17.47 -10.27 -17.14
C GLY A 207 16.16 -11.02 -17.41
N GLY A 208 15.61 -10.91 -18.62
CA GLY A 208 14.39 -11.61 -19.03
C GLY A 208 13.14 -11.26 -18.23
N ALA A 209 13.13 -10.13 -17.52
CA ALA A 209 12.05 -9.74 -16.58
C ALA A 209 11.70 -10.84 -15.55
N SER A 210 12.66 -11.69 -15.20
CA SER A 210 12.49 -12.76 -14.21
C SER A 210 12.53 -12.20 -12.77
N GLY A 211 13.38 -11.21 -12.53
CA GLY A 211 13.47 -10.42 -11.30
C GLY A 211 12.73 -9.09 -11.44
N VAL A 212 11.48 -8.99 -10.97
CA VAL A 212 10.72 -7.73 -10.95
C VAL A 212 10.47 -7.30 -9.51
N PHE A 213 11.09 -6.19 -9.11
CA PHE A 213 10.98 -5.61 -7.78
C PHE A 213 10.15 -4.34 -7.82
N CYS A 214 9.13 -4.27 -6.97
CA CYS A 214 8.22 -3.13 -6.94
C CYS A 214 8.49 -2.25 -5.73
N LEU A 215 8.62 -0.94 -5.94
CA LEU A 215 8.82 0.05 -4.89
C LEU A 215 7.58 0.93 -4.76
N GLY A 216 7.13 1.25 -3.56
CA GLY A 216 5.97 2.12 -3.36
C GLY A 216 6.05 2.98 -2.10
N VAL A 217 5.46 4.17 -2.13
CA VAL A 217 5.32 5.05 -0.95
C VAL A 217 3.89 5.55 -0.82
N GLY A 218 3.38 5.65 0.42
CA GLY A 218 2.03 6.14 0.67
C GLY A 218 0.94 5.28 0.02
N ALA A 219 0.07 5.90 -0.77
CA ALA A 219 -0.93 5.17 -1.56
C ALA A 219 -0.27 4.22 -2.60
N GLY A 220 0.87 4.60 -3.17
CA GLY A 220 1.66 3.70 -4.03
C GLY A 220 2.20 2.48 -3.29
N ALA A 221 2.57 2.62 -2.02
CA ALA A 221 2.93 1.49 -1.15
C ALA A 221 1.77 0.51 -0.97
N SER A 222 0.53 1.01 -0.84
CA SER A 222 -0.66 0.15 -0.74
C SER A 222 -0.95 -0.61 -2.03
N LEU A 223 -0.78 0.04 -3.19
CA LEU A 223 -0.90 -0.62 -4.49
C LEU A 223 0.16 -1.71 -4.66
N VAL A 224 1.41 -1.43 -4.29
CA VAL A 224 2.51 -2.40 -4.33
C VAL A 224 2.28 -3.52 -3.32
N ALA A 225 1.75 -3.24 -2.13
CA ALA A 225 1.41 -4.26 -1.14
C ALA A 225 0.32 -5.21 -1.66
N CYS A 226 -0.75 -4.68 -2.26
CA CYS A 226 -1.76 -5.49 -2.92
C CYS A 226 -1.15 -6.30 -4.07
N LEU A 227 -0.38 -5.66 -4.96
CA LEU A 227 0.27 -6.30 -6.09
C LEU A 227 1.13 -7.50 -5.66
N GLY A 228 1.97 -7.31 -4.64
CA GLY A 228 2.84 -8.34 -4.09
C GLY A 228 2.08 -9.46 -3.37
N ALA A 229 0.98 -9.16 -2.68
CA ALA A 229 0.18 -10.17 -1.96
C ALA A 229 -0.75 -10.97 -2.89
N SER A 230 -1.11 -10.41 -4.05
CA SER A 230 -2.16 -10.94 -4.94
C SER A 230 -1.63 -11.43 -6.28
N GLY A 231 -0.33 -11.68 -6.44
CA GLY A 231 0.25 -12.18 -7.69
C GLY A 231 -0.56 -13.36 -8.25
N ASP A 232 -0.90 -13.34 -9.53
CA ASP A 232 -1.68 -14.39 -10.21
C ASP A 232 -3.07 -14.69 -9.61
N ALA A 233 -3.58 -13.84 -8.72
CA ALA A 233 -4.87 -14.06 -8.06
C ALA A 233 -6.02 -13.98 -9.09
N PRO A 234 -6.85 -15.03 -9.24
CA PRO A 234 -7.90 -15.09 -10.26
C PRO A 234 -8.96 -14.00 -10.14
N ALA A 235 -9.12 -13.39 -8.96
CA ALA A 235 -10.07 -12.31 -8.75
C ALA A 235 -9.80 -11.05 -9.61
N PHE A 236 -8.57 -10.90 -10.12
CA PHE A 236 -8.19 -9.84 -11.05
C PHE A 236 -8.44 -10.20 -12.53
N ASP A 237 -8.72 -11.47 -12.87
CA ASP A 237 -8.92 -11.91 -14.25
C ASP A 237 -9.96 -11.11 -15.04
N PRO A 238 -11.16 -10.79 -14.50
CA PRO A 238 -12.15 -10.02 -15.23
C PRO A 238 -11.69 -8.61 -15.64
N PHE A 239 -10.81 -8.01 -14.84
CA PHE A 239 -10.25 -6.69 -15.12
C PHE A 239 -9.09 -6.78 -16.13
N LEU A 240 -8.21 -7.76 -15.97
CA LEU A 240 -7.10 -8.03 -16.87
C LEU A 240 -7.60 -8.41 -18.28
N ASP A 241 -8.69 -9.17 -18.37
CA ASP A 241 -9.38 -9.44 -19.63
C ASP A 241 -9.93 -8.17 -20.27
N ALA A 242 -10.57 -7.32 -19.48
CA ALA A 242 -11.23 -6.12 -19.98
C ALA A 242 -10.25 -5.13 -20.63
N GLU A 243 -9.02 -5.01 -20.12
CA GLU A 243 -7.97 -4.18 -20.72
C GLU A 243 -7.12 -4.91 -21.76
N GLY A 244 -7.32 -6.22 -21.95
CA GLY A 244 -6.53 -7.03 -22.88
C GLY A 244 -5.08 -7.19 -22.44
N ALA A 245 -4.86 -7.48 -21.15
CA ALA A 245 -3.57 -7.86 -20.61
C ALA A 245 -3.05 -9.14 -21.26
N ALA A 246 -1.74 -9.24 -21.48
CA ALA A 246 -1.11 -10.46 -21.96
C ALA A 246 -1.33 -11.61 -20.97
N ARG A 247 -1.89 -12.74 -21.40
CA ARG A 247 -2.12 -13.92 -20.55
C ARG A 247 -1.11 -15.04 -20.76
N TRP A 248 -0.56 -15.14 -21.96
CA TRP A 248 0.40 -16.16 -22.33
C TRP A 248 1.48 -15.58 -23.24
N ASP A 249 2.64 -16.22 -23.27
CA ASP A 249 3.73 -15.89 -24.18
C ASP A 249 3.52 -16.47 -25.59
N GLY A 250 4.49 -16.23 -26.48
CA GLY A 250 4.48 -16.75 -27.85
C GLY A 250 4.61 -18.28 -27.96
N GLU A 251 4.77 -18.99 -26.85
CA GLU A 251 4.85 -20.45 -26.76
C GLU A 251 3.63 -21.05 -26.04
N GLY A 252 2.73 -20.22 -25.52
CA GLY A 252 1.49 -20.61 -24.84
C GLY A 252 1.63 -20.82 -23.33
N ALA A 253 2.77 -20.48 -22.72
CA ALA A 253 2.94 -20.53 -21.28
C ALA A 253 2.29 -19.31 -20.61
N THR A 254 1.64 -19.51 -19.46
CA THR A 254 0.98 -18.42 -18.72
C THR A 254 2.00 -17.39 -18.23
N LEU A 255 1.69 -16.12 -18.46
CA LEU A 255 2.47 -14.99 -17.95
C LEU A 255 2.01 -14.64 -16.55
N SER A 256 2.90 -14.86 -15.57
CA SER A 256 2.64 -14.45 -14.20
C SER A 256 2.66 -12.92 -14.06
N ASP A 257 1.94 -12.37 -13.07
CA ASP A 257 2.05 -10.99 -12.60
C ASP A 257 2.62 -10.86 -11.17
N ALA A 258 3.07 -11.97 -10.57
CA ALA A 258 3.67 -11.96 -9.24
C ALA A 258 5.05 -11.27 -9.21
N PRO A 259 5.29 -10.23 -8.39
CA PRO A 259 6.61 -9.65 -8.21
C PRO A 259 7.60 -10.61 -7.52
N SER A 260 8.89 -10.40 -7.75
CA SER A 260 9.98 -11.10 -7.05
C SER A 260 10.22 -10.52 -5.66
N GLY A 261 9.86 -9.27 -5.43
CA GLY A 261 9.88 -8.64 -4.12
C GLY A 261 9.26 -7.26 -4.11
N CYS A 262 8.86 -6.82 -2.92
CA CYS A 262 8.25 -5.51 -2.71
C CYS A 262 8.96 -4.74 -1.60
N ALA A 263 9.35 -3.48 -1.87
CA ALA A 263 9.81 -2.56 -0.85
C ALA A 263 8.85 -1.37 -0.74
N ILE A 264 8.31 -1.12 0.45
CA ILE A 264 7.22 -0.18 0.65
C ILE A 264 7.47 0.73 1.84
N TRP A 265 7.03 1.98 1.74
CA TRP A 265 7.12 2.97 2.81
C TRP A 265 5.74 3.57 3.12
N ASN A 266 5.34 3.54 4.38
CA ASN A 266 4.12 4.19 4.88
C ASN A 266 2.84 3.84 4.09
N PRO A 267 2.47 2.56 3.95
CA PRO A 267 1.24 2.17 3.25
C PRO A 267 -0.01 2.82 3.85
N VAL A 268 -0.92 3.26 2.99
CA VAL A 268 -2.26 3.79 3.33
C VAL A 268 -3.28 2.65 3.36
N GLY A 269 -3.76 2.24 4.54
CA GLY A 269 -4.79 1.20 4.69
C GLY A 269 -4.28 -0.13 5.25
N PRO A 270 -5.07 -1.21 5.24
CA PRO A 270 -6.18 -1.47 4.32
C PRO A 270 -7.38 -0.54 4.48
N LEU A 271 -8.00 -0.12 3.36
CA LEU A 271 -9.08 0.87 3.38
C LEU A 271 -10.32 0.38 4.15
N ALA A 272 -10.61 -0.92 4.14
CA ALA A 272 -11.76 -1.49 4.85
C ALA A 272 -11.73 -1.27 6.37
N SER A 273 -10.54 -1.10 6.96
CA SER A 273 -10.35 -0.88 8.39
C SER A 273 -9.62 0.42 8.74
N ALA A 274 -9.23 1.22 7.75
CA ALA A 274 -8.35 2.38 7.92
C ALA A 274 -8.90 3.41 8.92
N ASP A 275 -10.20 3.72 8.86
CA ASP A 275 -10.84 4.63 9.82
C ASP A 275 -10.80 4.05 11.24
N GLY A 276 -11.14 2.78 11.41
CA GLY A 276 -11.05 2.09 12.69
C GLY A 276 -9.63 2.10 13.27
N ALA A 277 -8.65 1.80 12.42
CA ALA A 277 -7.23 1.81 12.80
C ALA A 277 -6.77 3.21 13.21
N TYR A 278 -7.19 4.26 12.49
CA TYR A 278 -6.88 5.65 12.82
C TYR A 278 -7.45 6.07 14.16
N GLU A 279 -8.71 5.73 14.41
CA GLU A 279 -9.36 6.06 15.68
C GLU A 279 -8.81 5.25 16.84
N TRP A 280 -8.46 3.98 16.63
CA TRP A 280 -7.79 3.15 17.64
C TRP A 280 -6.39 3.67 17.97
N LEU A 281 -5.60 4.03 16.95
CA LEU A 281 -4.21 4.40 17.14
C LEU A 281 -4.03 5.84 17.61
N TYR A 282 -4.76 6.79 17.02
CA TYR A 282 -4.57 8.21 17.27
C TYR A 282 -5.81 8.87 17.89
N GLY A 283 -6.97 8.68 17.26
CA GLY A 283 -8.16 9.49 17.52
C GLY A 283 -8.67 9.40 18.96
N ARG A 284 -8.75 8.20 19.52
CA ARG A 284 -9.22 7.96 20.90
C ARG A 284 -8.39 8.65 22.00
N HIS A 285 -7.24 9.24 21.66
CA HIS A 285 -6.31 9.85 22.61
C HIS A 285 -6.40 11.38 22.69
N VAL A 286 -7.32 11.99 21.94
CA VAL A 286 -7.58 13.44 21.93
C VAL A 286 -9.09 13.73 22.07
N ASP A 287 -9.42 14.95 22.48
CA ASP A 287 -10.78 15.42 22.73
C ASP A 287 -11.07 16.82 22.13
N ASP A 288 -10.38 17.17 21.05
CA ASP A 288 -10.53 18.42 20.30
C ASP A 288 -11.15 18.21 18.91
N GLY A 289 -11.43 19.31 18.19
CA GLY A 289 -11.91 19.27 16.81
C GLY A 289 -13.15 18.39 16.60
N THR A 290 -13.07 17.42 15.69
CA THR A 290 -14.15 16.44 15.45
C THR A 290 -14.31 15.41 16.57
N ARG A 291 -13.37 15.35 17.52
CA ARG A 291 -13.39 14.43 18.66
C ARG A 291 -13.80 15.12 19.96
N SER A 292 -14.25 16.38 19.91
CA SER A 292 -14.81 17.08 21.07
C SER A 292 -15.98 16.32 21.73
N PRO A 293 -16.06 16.26 23.07
CA PRO A 293 -16.94 15.33 23.80
C PRO A 293 -18.44 15.39 23.49
N ASP A 294 -18.94 16.52 22.98
CA ASP A 294 -20.35 16.75 22.66
C ASP A 294 -20.72 16.44 21.20
N ARG A 295 -19.74 16.12 20.34
CA ARG A 295 -19.94 15.81 18.93
C ARG A 295 -20.23 14.33 18.70
N TRP A 296 -21.09 14.05 17.72
CA TRP A 296 -21.40 12.66 17.34
C TRP A 296 -20.18 11.90 16.83
N THR A 297 -19.25 12.60 16.16
CA THR A 297 -17.98 12.06 15.66
C THR A 297 -17.02 11.65 16.78
N SER A 298 -17.15 12.22 17.99
CA SER A 298 -16.39 11.76 19.16
C SER A 298 -16.89 10.40 19.67
N ALA A 299 -18.22 10.20 19.66
CA ALA A 299 -18.80 8.89 19.96
C ALA A 299 -18.45 7.87 18.87
N LEU A 300 -18.58 8.25 17.58
CA LEU A 300 -18.19 7.40 16.46
C LEU A 300 -16.71 6.99 16.55
N SER A 301 -15.80 7.90 16.92
CA SER A 301 -14.37 7.64 17.08
C SER A 301 -14.09 6.47 18.04
N ARG A 302 -14.70 6.50 19.24
CA ARG A 302 -14.58 5.41 20.22
C ARG A 302 -15.13 4.09 19.69
N ASP A 303 -16.28 4.17 19.01
CA ASP A 303 -16.95 3.00 18.47
C ASP A 303 -16.16 2.35 17.32
N LEU A 304 -15.51 3.17 16.48
CA LEU A 304 -14.59 2.76 15.42
C LEU A 304 -13.34 2.08 16.00
N SER A 305 -12.76 2.64 17.07
CA SER A 305 -11.66 2.00 17.82
C SER A 305 -12.05 0.59 18.29
N GLY A 306 -13.26 0.43 18.83
CA GLY A 306 -13.79 -0.88 19.22
C GLY A 306 -14.03 -1.83 18.04
N SER A 307 -14.49 -1.32 16.89
CA SER A 307 -14.67 -2.11 15.67
C SER A 307 -13.34 -2.58 15.08
N PHE A 308 -12.30 -1.74 15.10
CA PHE A 308 -10.95 -2.13 14.72
C PHE A 308 -10.41 -3.23 15.63
N GLY A 309 -10.62 -3.11 16.95
CA GLY A 309 -10.20 -4.14 17.91
C GLY A 309 -10.75 -5.53 17.58
N ARG A 310 -12.03 -5.60 17.20
CA ARG A 310 -12.65 -6.85 16.73
C ARG A 310 -12.10 -7.32 15.40
N TRP A 311 -11.92 -6.41 14.44
CA TRP A 311 -11.42 -6.72 13.11
C TRP A 311 -10.00 -7.29 13.16
N VAL A 312 -9.07 -6.59 13.81
CA VAL A 312 -7.64 -7.00 13.84
C VAL A 312 -7.44 -8.31 14.61
N SER A 313 -8.21 -8.53 15.67
CA SER A 313 -8.21 -9.80 16.41
C SER A 313 -8.78 -10.96 15.59
N GLY A 314 -9.64 -10.67 14.60
CA GLY A 314 -10.24 -11.64 13.69
C GLY A 314 -9.32 -12.06 12.53
N LEU A 315 -8.27 -11.30 12.23
CA LEU A 315 -7.32 -11.61 11.15
C LEU A 315 -6.48 -12.87 11.43
N GLY A 316 -6.29 -13.22 12.71
CA GLY A 316 -5.42 -14.33 13.09
C GLY A 316 -3.93 -14.03 12.95
N LEU A 317 -3.54 -12.76 13.13
CA LEU A 317 -2.13 -12.35 13.16
C LEU A 317 -1.39 -13.01 14.34
N THR A 318 -0.10 -13.24 14.17
CA THR A 318 0.76 -13.80 15.21
C THR A 318 2.04 -12.99 15.38
N ASP A 319 2.62 -13.07 16.57
CA ASP A 319 3.97 -12.57 16.83
C ASP A 319 5.05 -13.50 16.21
N PRO A 320 6.35 -13.15 16.30
CA PRO A 320 7.44 -14.00 15.81
C PRO A 320 7.56 -15.37 16.47
N ASP A 321 6.97 -15.57 17.66
CA ASP A 321 6.92 -16.85 18.38
C ASP A 321 5.65 -17.66 18.02
N ASN A 322 4.86 -17.20 17.04
CA ASN A 322 3.57 -17.75 16.62
C ASN A 322 2.45 -17.65 17.68
N ALA A 323 2.57 -16.73 18.66
CA ALA A 323 1.48 -16.46 19.58
C ALA A 323 0.45 -15.51 18.95
N PRO A 324 -0.86 -15.72 19.18
CA PRO A 324 -1.89 -14.89 18.57
C PRO A 324 -1.85 -13.45 19.08
N LEU A 325 -2.01 -12.51 18.16
CA LEU A 325 -2.16 -11.09 18.43
C LEU A 325 -3.65 -10.73 18.45
N ALA A 326 -4.13 -10.28 19.60
CA ALA A 326 -5.51 -9.84 19.78
C ALA A 326 -5.59 -8.64 20.73
N LEU A 327 -6.66 -7.86 20.57
CA LEU A 327 -7.04 -6.81 21.48
C LEU A 327 -8.14 -7.30 22.42
N ASP A 328 -7.96 -7.01 23.70
CA ASP A 328 -8.91 -7.31 24.77
C ASP A 328 -9.71 -6.05 25.13
N GLU A 329 -11.01 -6.25 25.36
CA GLU A 329 -11.91 -5.22 25.86
C GLU A 329 -11.65 -4.99 27.36
N THR A 330 -11.40 -3.73 27.72
CA THR A 330 -11.23 -3.30 29.11
C THR A 330 -12.58 -3.10 29.79
N LEU A 331 -12.58 -2.88 31.12
CA LEU A 331 -13.82 -2.62 31.87
C LEU A 331 -14.61 -1.41 31.38
N ASP A 332 -13.93 -0.47 30.72
CA ASP A 332 -14.52 0.74 30.16
C ASP A 332 -15.13 0.50 28.75
N GLY A 333 -15.10 -0.75 28.26
CA GLY A 333 -15.66 -1.14 26.96
C GLY A 333 -14.72 -0.91 25.77
N GLU A 334 -13.50 -0.45 26.03
CA GLU A 334 -12.51 -0.10 25.01
C GLU A 334 -11.55 -1.26 24.73
N ALA A 335 -11.39 -1.63 23.45
CA ALA A 335 -10.38 -2.60 22.99
C ALA A 335 -8.97 -1.98 23.10
N SER A 336 -8.35 -2.12 24.27
CA SER A 336 -7.18 -1.31 24.64
C SER A 336 -6.19 -1.98 25.57
N ASP A 337 -6.28 -3.29 25.66
CA ASP A 337 -5.28 -4.16 26.25
C ASP A 337 -5.09 -5.39 25.33
N GLY A 338 -4.25 -6.33 25.70
CA GLY A 338 -4.05 -7.59 24.98
C GLY A 338 -2.72 -7.66 24.22
N SER A 339 -2.44 -8.83 23.66
CA SER A 339 -1.15 -9.15 23.03
C SER A 339 -0.83 -8.25 21.84
N TYR A 340 -1.84 -7.81 21.10
CA TYR A 340 -1.66 -6.87 19.98
C TYR A 340 -1.09 -5.53 20.44
N LEU A 341 -1.65 -4.93 21.49
CA LEU A 341 -1.12 -3.68 22.06
C LEU A 341 0.32 -3.88 22.54
N GLN A 342 0.60 -5.01 23.21
CA GLN A 342 1.95 -5.31 23.67
C GLN A 342 2.95 -5.44 22.52
N ALA A 343 2.53 -6.03 21.39
CA ALA A 343 3.36 -6.11 20.18
C ALA A 343 3.63 -4.71 19.59
N VAL A 344 2.61 -3.85 19.48
CA VAL A 344 2.78 -2.45 19.05
C VAL A 344 3.76 -1.70 19.96
N LEU A 345 3.59 -1.79 21.28
CA LEU A 345 4.49 -1.16 22.24
C LEU A 345 5.92 -1.70 22.13
N SER A 346 6.09 -3.00 21.88
CA SER A 346 7.40 -3.63 21.66
C SER A 346 8.08 -3.09 20.41
N GLU A 347 7.36 -2.88 19.31
CA GLU A 347 7.91 -2.26 18.10
C GLU A 347 8.31 -0.80 18.34
N LEU A 348 7.51 -0.03 19.09
CA LEU A 348 7.85 1.34 19.50
C LEU A 348 9.12 1.38 20.37
N GLU A 349 9.20 0.52 21.39
CA GLU A 349 10.37 0.41 22.27
C GLU A 349 11.63 -0.01 21.50
N GLY A 350 11.49 -0.98 20.59
CA GLY A 350 12.57 -1.45 19.72
C GLY A 350 13.08 -0.34 18.80
N SER A 351 12.17 0.42 18.18
CA SER A 351 12.51 1.55 17.32
C SER A 351 13.20 2.68 18.09
N ALA A 352 12.64 3.10 19.22
CA ALA A 352 13.26 4.11 20.08
C ALA A 352 14.66 3.68 20.55
N LYS A 353 14.85 2.40 20.88
CA LYS A 353 16.17 1.86 21.24
C LYS A 353 17.16 2.00 20.09
N ARG A 354 16.78 1.60 18.86
CA ARG A 354 17.64 1.75 17.67
C ARG A 354 18.00 3.21 17.43
N PHE A 355 17.06 4.14 17.59
CA PHE A 355 17.34 5.57 17.55
C PHE A 355 18.39 6.00 18.59
N PHE A 356 18.26 5.61 19.86
CA PHE A 356 19.24 5.98 20.89
C PHE A 356 20.62 5.34 20.66
N ASP A 357 20.67 4.12 20.13
CA ASP A 357 21.92 3.44 19.82
C ASP A 357 22.66 4.09 18.64
N ALA A 358 21.91 4.58 17.65
CA ALA A 358 22.45 5.24 16.45
C ALA A 358 22.77 6.73 16.66
N THR A 359 22.13 7.39 17.64
CA THR A 359 22.23 8.84 17.82
C THR A 359 23.35 9.23 18.78
N ALA A 360 24.37 9.92 18.26
CA ALA A 360 25.38 10.58 19.08
C ALA A 360 24.93 12.00 19.47
N PHE A 361 24.68 12.25 20.76
CA PHE A 361 24.36 13.59 21.27
C PHE A 361 25.64 14.43 21.53
N PRO A 362 25.64 15.76 21.30
CA PRO A 362 24.51 16.60 20.90
C PRO A 362 24.02 16.30 19.49
N ALA A 363 22.69 16.28 19.31
CA ALA A 363 22.05 15.88 18.07
C ALA A 363 20.95 16.86 17.68
N THR A 364 20.73 17.01 16.38
CA THR A 364 19.59 17.74 15.83
C THR A 364 18.61 16.73 15.27
N VAL A 365 17.42 16.69 15.85
CA VAL A 365 16.34 15.83 15.39
C VAL A 365 15.48 16.64 14.42
N VAL A 366 15.18 16.05 13.25
CA VAL A 366 14.28 16.65 12.27
C VAL A 366 12.97 15.90 12.31
N ARG A 367 11.87 16.62 12.57
CA ARG A 367 10.49 16.09 12.61
C ARG A 367 9.63 16.72 11.55
N GLY A 368 8.62 15.98 11.09
CA GLY A 368 7.57 16.45 10.18
C GLY A 368 7.51 15.62 8.90
N ALA A 369 6.41 15.79 8.17
CA ALA A 369 6.29 15.23 6.83
C ALA A 369 7.34 15.89 5.92
N ALA A 370 8.14 15.06 5.25
CA ALA A 370 8.89 15.54 4.09
C ALA A 370 7.90 15.96 3.00
N GLU A 371 8.27 16.95 2.20
CA GLU A 371 7.56 17.26 0.96
C GLU A 371 7.38 15.96 0.16
N GLN A 372 6.18 15.75 -0.39
CA GLN A 372 5.69 14.53 -1.05
C GLN A 372 6.82 13.57 -1.44
N ALA A 373 7.02 12.52 -0.63
CA ALA A 373 8.09 11.58 -0.88
C ALA A 373 7.87 10.87 -2.22
N SER A 374 8.89 10.90 -3.07
CA SER A 374 8.85 10.35 -4.41
C SER A 374 10.18 9.65 -4.70
N PHE A 375 10.13 8.56 -5.47
CA PHE A 375 11.34 7.91 -5.95
C PHE A 375 12.02 8.76 -7.03
N PRO A 376 13.35 8.86 -7.03
CA PRO A 376 14.08 9.52 -8.12
C PRO A 376 13.71 8.91 -9.48
N GLY A 377 13.61 9.77 -10.50
CA GLY A 377 13.25 9.35 -11.85
C GLY A 377 11.74 9.29 -12.10
N VAL A 378 10.92 9.39 -11.05
CA VAL A 378 9.50 9.71 -11.20
C VAL A 378 9.37 11.20 -11.47
N GLN A 379 8.79 11.56 -12.62
CA GLN A 379 8.52 12.95 -12.94
C GLN A 379 7.28 13.40 -12.17
N PRO A 380 7.29 14.57 -11.49
CA PRO A 380 6.08 15.11 -10.88
C PRO A 380 5.04 15.31 -11.97
N SER A 381 3.79 14.89 -11.72
CA SER A 381 2.69 15.05 -12.67
C SER A 381 2.41 16.55 -12.90
N SER A 382 3.11 17.18 -13.85
CA SER A 382 3.09 18.61 -14.11
C SER A 382 1.87 19.03 -14.92
N THR A 383 0.68 18.60 -14.51
CA THR A 383 -0.57 18.87 -15.24
C THR A 383 -1.66 19.52 -14.40
N GLY A 384 -1.46 19.67 -13.09
CA GLY A 384 -2.24 20.62 -12.29
C GLY A 384 -1.66 22.03 -12.46
N THR A 385 -2.49 23.02 -12.76
CA THR A 385 -2.00 24.42 -12.76
C THR A 385 -1.62 24.83 -11.34
N ALA A 386 -0.70 25.79 -11.19
CA ALA A 386 -0.33 26.33 -9.87
C ALA A 386 -1.55 26.82 -9.06
N GLU A 387 -2.63 27.24 -9.75
CA GLU A 387 -3.91 27.61 -9.14
C GLU A 387 -4.67 26.42 -8.52
N GLU A 388 -4.55 25.21 -9.07
CA GLU A 388 -5.23 24.01 -8.54
C GLU A 388 -4.53 23.44 -7.30
N LEU A 389 -3.19 23.48 -7.27
CA LEU A 389 -2.39 23.20 -6.08
C LEU A 389 -2.65 24.25 -4.98
N ALA A 390 -2.80 25.52 -5.36
CA ALA A 390 -3.17 26.59 -4.45
C ALA A 390 -4.61 26.44 -3.93
N ALA A 391 -5.57 26.02 -4.75
CA ALA A 391 -6.95 25.82 -4.34
C ALA A 391 -7.11 24.65 -3.35
N GLY A 392 -6.41 23.53 -3.56
CA GLY A 392 -6.38 22.41 -2.61
C GLY A 392 -5.69 22.77 -1.29
N ALA A 393 -4.59 23.53 -1.35
CA ALA A 393 -3.93 24.05 -0.15
C ALA A 393 -4.80 25.07 0.60
N GLN A 394 -5.57 25.88 -0.12
CA GLN A 394 -6.45 26.90 0.45
C GLN A 394 -7.71 26.29 1.08
N GLN A 395 -8.29 25.24 0.50
CA GLN A 395 -9.37 24.47 1.14
C GLN A 395 -8.91 23.83 2.46
N ASN A 396 -7.70 23.28 2.50
CA ASN A 396 -7.12 22.75 3.74
C ASN A 396 -6.83 23.87 4.75
N ALA A 397 -6.33 25.03 4.32
CA ALA A 397 -6.09 26.17 5.20
C ALA A 397 -7.39 26.77 5.76
N GLU A 398 -8.48 26.81 4.97
CA GLU A 398 -9.81 27.27 5.39
C GLU A 398 -10.49 26.27 6.35
N ALA A 399 -10.26 24.96 6.16
CA ALA A 399 -10.68 23.93 7.11
C ALA A 399 -9.95 24.05 8.47
N VAL A 400 -8.67 24.39 8.46
CA VAL A 400 -7.88 24.64 9.69
C VAL A 400 -8.28 25.96 10.36
N ALA A 401 -8.55 27.01 9.58
CA ALA A 401 -9.00 28.30 10.10
C ALA A 401 -10.42 28.24 10.69
N SER A 402 -11.32 27.46 10.08
CA SER A 402 -12.67 27.23 10.61
C SER A 402 -12.70 26.33 11.85
N ALA A 403 -11.61 25.61 12.14
CA ALA A 403 -11.41 24.85 13.37
C ALA A 403 -10.89 25.69 14.56
N GLY A 404 -10.61 26.99 14.37
CA GLY A 404 -10.29 27.92 15.46
C GLY A 404 -8.90 27.72 16.10
N LEU A 405 -7.95 27.14 15.37
CA LEU A 405 -6.58 26.93 15.83
C LEU A 405 -5.75 28.20 15.61
N ASP A 406 -5.49 28.97 16.68
CA ASP A 406 -4.55 30.11 16.67
C ASP A 406 -3.10 29.57 16.66
N VAL A 407 -2.39 29.76 15.54
CA VAL A 407 -0.95 29.46 15.44
C VAL A 407 -0.18 30.77 15.22
N ASP A 408 0.69 31.10 16.17
CA ASP A 408 1.60 32.25 16.12
C ASP A 408 2.69 32.02 15.04
N LEU A 409 2.56 32.70 13.91
CA LEU A 409 3.46 32.62 12.76
C LEU A 409 4.67 33.56 12.96
N GLY A 410 5.72 33.04 13.60
CA GLY A 410 7.04 33.67 13.62
C GLY A 410 7.65 33.76 12.21
N ALA A 411 8.23 34.93 11.89
CA ALA A 411 8.62 35.40 10.55
C ALA A 411 9.34 34.38 9.66
N ALA A 412 8.66 33.94 8.59
CA ALA A 412 9.21 33.17 7.47
C ALA A 412 9.79 34.09 6.39
N SER A 413 10.98 33.77 5.88
CA SER A 413 11.54 34.38 4.67
C SER A 413 10.99 33.67 3.42
N THR A 414 10.56 34.47 2.46
CA THR A 414 9.81 34.13 1.24
C THR A 414 10.62 33.43 0.15
N VAL A 415 10.16 32.27 -0.33
CA VAL A 415 10.23 31.78 -1.72
C VAL A 415 8.97 30.94 -1.99
N GLU A 416 8.39 31.06 -3.19
CA GLU A 416 7.14 30.43 -3.66
C GLU A 416 7.18 28.88 -3.62
N GLY A 417 6.04 28.27 -3.23
CA GLY A 417 5.85 26.81 -3.14
C GLY A 417 5.55 26.37 -1.71
N VAL A 418 4.41 25.70 -1.52
CA VAL A 418 3.76 25.32 -0.24
C VAL A 418 4.76 24.90 0.86
N HIS A 419 4.77 25.62 1.98
CA HIS A 419 5.75 25.44 3.06
C HIS A 419 5.70 24.07 3.74
N ALA A 420 6.71 23.24 3.51
CA ALA A 420 7.07 22.11 4.39
C ALA A 420 7.39 22.62 5.80
N GLN A 421 6.81 22.00 6.83
CA GLN A 421 7.10 22.31 8.24
C GLN A 421 8.05 21.28 8.85
N LEU A 422 9.24 21.12 8.27
CA LEU A 422 10.30 20.36 8.94
C LEU A 422 10.77 21.15 10.17
N LYS A 423 10.55 20.58 11.35
CA LYS A 423 10.98 21.13 12.63
C LYS A 423 12.33 20.53 12.99
N SER A 424 13.36 21.38 12.96
CA SER A 424 14.71 21.05 13.41
C SER A 424 14.85 21.38 14.90
N LEU A 425 15.11 20.36 15.71
CA LEU A 425 15.10 20.42 17.17
C LEU A 425 16.47 19.99 17.72
N PRO A 426 17.29 20.93 18.24
CA PRO A 426 18.58 20.60 18.82
C PRO A 426 18.45 20.07 20.25
N PHE A 427 19.20 19.02 20.57
CA PHE A 427 19.26 18.41 21.89
C PHE A 427 20.70 18.17 22.30
N GLU A 428 21.10 18.76 23.44
CA GLU A 428 22.46 18.58 23.98
C GLU A 428 22.71 17.17 24.52
N THR A 429 21.66 16.50 25.01
CA THR A 429 21.78 15.17 25.63
C THR A 429 20.53 14.33 25.37
N ALA A 430 20.69 13.00 25.40
CA ALA A 430 19.55 12.07 25.37
C ALA A 430 18.54 12.33 26.50
N LYS A 431 19.01 12.81 27.67
CA LYS A 431 18.14 13.21 28.79
C LYS A 431 17.25 14.40 28.43
N ALA A 432 17.81 15.43 27.77
CA ALA A 432 17.05 16.59 27.32
C ALA A 432 16.01 16.20 26.26
N TYR A 433 16.39 15.31 25.34
CA TYR A 433 15.49 14.74 24.36
C TYR A 433 14.30 13.99 25.01
N VAL A 434 14.56 13.03 25.91
CA VAL A 434 13.50 12.31 26.63
C VAL A 434 12.62 13.25 27.45
N ALA A 435 13.21 14.25 28.11
CA ALA A 435 12.45 15.25 28.86
C ALA A 435 11.51 16.07 27.95
N SER A 436 11.93 16.38 26.72
CA SER A 436 11.08 17.09 25.75
C SER A 436 9.85 16.29 25.32
N LEU A 437 9.94 14.95 25.32
CA LEU A 437 8.85 14.05 24.95
C LEU A 437 7.89 13.77 26.10
N ASN A 438 8.41 13.62 27.32
CA ASN A 438 7.58 13.41 28.50
C ASN A 438 6.81 14.67 28.92
N GLY A 439 7.35 15.86 28.62
CA GLY A 439 6.79 17.13 29.05
C GLY A 439 6.68 17.22 30.58
N ASP A 440 5.75 18.04 31.08
CA ASP A 440 5.59 18.34 32.50
C ASP A 440 4.65 17.38 33.26
N GLY A 441 3.96 16.45 32.57
CA GLY A 441 2.81 15.72 33.12
C GLY A 441 2.87 14.19 33.09
N ASP A 442 3.49 13.58 32.07
CA ASP A 442 3.43 12.12 31.84
C ASP A 442 4.84 11.56 31.58
N SER A 443 5.45 10.90 32.56
CA SER A 443 6.71 10.15 32.35
C SER A 443 6.45 8.83 31.62
N TRP A 444 6.04 8.92 30.35
CA TRP A 444 5.66 7.77 29.53
C TRP A 444 6.86 7.12 28.84
N LEU A 445 7.89 7.87 28.49
CA LEU A 445 9.12 7.36 27.89
C LEU A 445 10.24 7.30 28.93
N SER A 446 10.88 6.13 29.05
CA SER A 446 12.09 5.99 29.84
C SER A 446 13.20 5.31 29.04
N TYR A 447 14.44 5.80 29.22
CA TYR A 447 15.63 5.22 28.61
C TYR A 447 16.68 4.97 29.71
N SER A 448 17.19 3.73 29.76
CA SER A 448 18.29 3.34 30.63
C SER A 448 19.55 3.06 29.81
N PRO A 449 20.46 4.04 29.65
CA PRO A 449 21.68 3.86 28.86
C PRO A 449 22.53 2.68 29.34
N SER A 450 22.64 2.50 30.66
CA SER A 450 23.43 1.40 31.26
C SER A 450 22.90 0.00 30.93
N ARG A 451 21.61 -0.11 30.58
CA ARG A 451 20.96 -1.38 30.24
C ARG A 451 20.62 -1.49 28.76
N GLY A 452 20.73 -0.40 28.00
CA GLY A 452 20.25 -0.33 26.62
C GLY A 452 18.74 -0.59 26.49
N THR A 453 17.94 -0.22 27.49
CA THR A 453 16.49 -0.50 27.49
C THR A 453 15.70 0.79 27.37
N VAL A 454 14.70 0.80 26.48
CA VAL A 454 13.66 1.83 26.40
C VAL A 454 12.35 1.23 26.90
N ARG A 455 11.51 2.03 27.56
CA ARG A 455 10.12 1.67 27.88
C ARG A 455 9.14 2.75 27.44
N VAL A 456 8.04 2.32 26.84
CA VAL A 456 6.90 3.16 26.45
C VAL A 456 5.71 2.76 27.32
N GLY A 457 5.43 3.56 28.35
CA GLY A 457 4.40 3.27 29.35
C GLY A 457 2.98 3.71 28.95
N SER A 458 2.81 4.49 27.88
CA SER A 458 1.50 4.94 27.42
C SER A 458 1.51 5.24 25.92
N LEU A 459 0.70 4.48 25.16
CA LEU A 459 0.45 4.75 23.74
C LEU A 459 -0.16 6.14 23.54
N GLY A 460 -1.13 6.53 24.37
CA GLY A 460 -1.76 7.84 24.25
C GLY A 460 -0.82 9.02 24.50
N ALA A 461 0.12 8.90 25.45
CA ALA A 461 1.12 9.94 25.68
C ALA A 461 2.16 10.00 24.55
N TYR A 462 2.55 8.84 24.01
CA TYR A 462 3.34 8.76 22.78
C TYR A 462 2.65 9.50 21.62
N VAL A 463 1.38 9.20 21.37
CA VAL A 463 0.58 9.82 20.31
C VAL A 463 0.56 11.34 20.47
N ARG A 464 0.22 11.85 21.66
CA ARG A 464 0.19 13.30 21.90
C ARG A 464 1.55 13.99 21.70
N ALA A 465 2.65 13.28 21.95
CA ALA A 465 4.00 13.85 21.88
C ALA A 465 4.62 13.78 20.47
N LEU A 466 4.35 12.73 19.70
CA LEU A 466 5.04 12.43 18.43
C LEU A 466 4.13 12.27 17.21
N ALA A 467 2.86 11.91 17.40
CA ALA A 467 1.96 11.48 16.33
C ALA A 467 0.52 11.99 16.57
N ALA A 468 0.39 13.25 17.00
CA ALA A 468 -0.91 13.82 17.34
C ALA A 468 -1.81 13.83 16.09
N PRO A 469 -3.08 13.38 16.18
CA PRO A 469 -3.94 13.21 15.01
C PRO A 469 -4.14 14.53 14.26
N THR A 470 -3.99 14.48 12.94
CA THR A 470 -4.18 15.63 12.04
C THR A 470 -5.43 15.50 11.18
N LEU A 471 -5.99 14.29 11.04
CA LEU A 471 -7.19 14.03 10.25
C LEU A 471 -8.46 14.04 11.11
N ALA A 472 -9.56 14.47 10.50
CA ALA A 472 -10.88 14.42 11.10
C ALA A 472 -11.32 12.97 11.37
N CYS A 473 -12.34 12.79 12.23
CA CYS A 473 -13.10 11.55 12.27
C CYS A 473 -14.31 11.72 11.34
N THR A 474 -14.50 10.90 10.31
CA THR A 474 -13.64 9.80 9.83
C THR A 474 -12.47 10.30 8.96
N ALA A 475 -11.35 9.59 9.00
CA ALA A 475 -10.08 10.03 8.43
C ALA A 475 -9.96 9.73 6.92
N PHE A 476 -10.55 8.62 6.47
CA PHE A 476 -10.42 8.11 5.11
C PHE A 476 -11.75 8.00 4.40
N ASP A 477 -12.76 7.32 4.95
CA ASP A 477 -14.13 7.40 4.43
C ASP A 477 -14.82 8.63 5.03
N GLY A 478 -14.40 9.81 4.59
CA GLY A 478 -14.73 11.08 5.24
C GLY A 478 -16.23 11.37 5.25
N VAL A 479 -16.69 12.05 6.30
CA VAL A 479 -18.12 12.38 6.47
C VAL A 479 -18.71 13.16 5.30
N GLY A 480 -17.89 13.96 4.61
CA GLY A 480 -18.29 14.71 3.42
C GLY A 480 -18.33 13.91 2.12
N CYS A 481 -17.87 12.65 2.12
CA CYS A 481 -17.62 11.85 0.91
C CYS A 481 -16.69 12.59 -0.09
N ASP A 482 -15.64 13.22 0.41
CA ASP A 482 -14.79 14.17 -0.32
C ASP A 482 -13.29 13.88 -0.24
N THR A 483 -12.88 12.80 0.43
CA THR A 483 -11.48 12.39 0.52
C THR A 483 -10.95 11.83 -0.80
N ALA A 484 -9.62 11.63 -0.88
CA ALA A 484 -9.01 10.97 -2.01
C ALA A 484 -9.47 9.50 -2.12
N GLU A 485 -9.68 8.84 -0.99
CA GLU A 485 -10.18 7.46 -0.91
C GLU A 485 -11.65 7.38 -1.37
N ASN A 486 -12.50 8.35 -1.01
CA ASN A 486 -13.86 8.41 -1.54
C ASN A 486 -13.85 8.57 -3.08
N GLN A 487 -12.94 9.38 -3.62
CA GLN A 487 -12.74 9.54 -5.07
C GLN A 487 -12.15 8.28 -5.73
N LEU A 488 -11.29 7.56 -5.01
CA LEU A 488 -10.70 6.29 -5.47
C LEU A 488 -11.77 5.23 -5.66
N LEU A 489 -12.79 5.21 -4.80
CA LEU A 489 -13.88 4.25 -4.91
C LEU A 489 -15.02 4.72 -5.82
N GLY A 490 -14.96 5.94 -6.35
CA GLY A 490 -15.94 6.45 -7.31
C GLY A 490 -16.06 5.59 -8.59
N VAL A 491 -17.17 5.77 -9.29
CA VAL A 491 -17.48 5.20 -10.62
C VAL A 491 -17.76 6.34 -11.61
N PRO A 492 -17.73 6.13 -12.93
CA PRO A 492 -17.85 7.23 -13.90
C PRO A 492 -19.04 8.17 -13.67
N ASP A 493 -20.21 7.62 -13.31
CA ASP A 493 -21.43 8.39 -13.04
C ASP A 493 -21.51 8.94 -11.61
N THR A 494 -20.62 8.52 -10.70
CA THR A 494 -20.64 8.90 -9.29
C THR A 494 -19.22 9.00 -8.76
N GLN A 495 -18.68 10.21 -8.84
CA GLN A 495 -17.26 10.53 -8.67
C GLN A 495 -16.69 10.25 -7.28
N THR A 496 -17.52 10.25 -6.24
CA THR A 496 -17.14 9.87 -4.89
C THR A 496 -18.15 8.90 -4.31
N LEU A 497 -17.66 7.90 -3.58
CA LEU A 497 -18.48 6.94 -2.87
C LEU A 497 -17.96 6.73 -1.46
N HIS A 498 -18.88 6.67 -0.50
CA HIS A 498 -18.61 6.02 0.76
C HIS A 498 -18.38 4.52 0.53
N TYR A 499 -17.49 3.93 1.34
CA TYR A 499 -17.01 2.56 1.10
C TYR A 499 -16.84 1.73 2.36
N SER A 500 -16.83 2.34 3.54
CA SER A 500 -16.59 1.65 4.81
C SER A 500 -17.85 1.02 5.35
N GLU A 501 -17.92 -0.31 5.27
CA GLU A 501 -18.94 -1.10 5.99
C GLU A 501 -18.82 -0.91 7.50
N MET A 502 -17.59 -0.77 8.01
CA MET A 502 -17.33 -0.54 9.43
C MET A 502 -17.99 0.75 9.94
N VAL A 503 -17.92 1.85 9.17
CA VAL A 503 -18.59 3.11 9.50
C VAL A 503 -20.11 2.94 9.35
N TYR A 504 -20.57 2.36 8.25
CA TYR A 504 -22.01 2.19 7.99
C TYR A 504 -22.70 1.35 9.07
N ASP A 505 -22.10 0.25 9.51
CA ASP A 505 -22.65 -0.61 10.56
C ASP A 505 -22.88 0.17 11.86
N LEU A 506 -21.91 1.00 12.26
CA LEU A 506 -22.02 1.86 13.42
C LEU A 506 -23.11 2.92 13.24
N LEU A 507 -23.14 3.60 12.11
CA LEU A 507 -24.19 4.58 11.79
C LEU A 507 -25.57 3.93 11.85
N ASN A 508 -25.74 2.75 11.24
CA ASN A 508 -27.01 2.06 11.14
C ASN A 508 -27.51 1.57 12.52
N HIS A 509 -26.63 0.97 13.32
CA HIS A 509 -27.00 0.35 14.60
C HIS A 509 -26.99 1.32 15.80
N ARG A 510 -26.21 2.39 15.75
CA ARG A 510 -26.03 3.34 16.88
C ARG A 510 -26.49 4.76 16.61
N GLN A 511 -27.13 5.04 15.47
CA GLN A 511 -27.75 6.35 15.17
C GLN A 511 -28.58 6.96 16.30
N TRP A 512 -29.21 6.14 17.15
CA TRP A 512 -30.05 6.63 18.25
C TRP A 512 -29.24 7.30 19.38
N GLU A 513 -27.96 6.94 19.52
CA GLU A 513 -26.99 7.59 20.39
C GLU A 513 -26.49 8.88 19.74
N TYR A 514 -26.07 8.78 18.48
CA TYR A 514 -25.47 9.89 17.72
C TYR A 514 -26.42 11.05 17.48
N ARG A 515 -27.72 10.79 17.25
CA ARG A 515 -28.71 11.84 16.95
C ARG A 515 -28.94 12.87 18.06
N SER A 516 -28.45 12.59 19.27
CA SER A 516 -28.54 13.51 20.41
C SER A 516 -27.32 14.42 20.54
N LEU A 517 -26.28 14.18 19.74
CA LEU A 517 -24.99 14.85 19.80
C LEU A 517 -24.85 15.91 18.69
N ALA A 518 -23.95 16.87 18.90
CA ALA A 518 -23.75 18.00 18.00
C ALA A 518 -23.19 17.53 16.64
N GLY A 519 -23.70 18.13 15.56
CA GLY A 519 -23.24 17.91 14.18
C GLY A 519 -23.83 16.67 13.49
N TRP A 520 -24.76 15.94 14.12
CA TRP A 520 -25.39 14.78 13.49
C TRP A 520 -26.38 15.19 12.39
N ASP A 521 -26.34 14.48 11.26
CA ASP A 521 -27.33 14.55 10.18
C ASP A 521 -27.99 13.17 10.00
N PRO A 522 -29.34 13.05 10.06
CA PRO A 522 -30.03 11.78 9.82
C PRO A 522 -29.84 11.22 8.40
N GLY A 523 -29.38 12.04 7.44
CA GLY A 523 -29.05 11.63 6.08
C GLY A 523 -27.81 10.73 5.98
N TYR A 524 -26.91 10.75 6.96
CA TYR A 524 -25.65 9.98 6.90
C TYR A 524 -25.87 8.48 6.71
N VAL A 525 -26.81 7.88 7.45
CA VAL A 525 -27.12 6.43 7.31
C VAL A 525 -27.56 6.09 5.89
N GLY A 526 -28.37 6.97 5.28
CA GLY A 526 -28.86 6.79 3.91
C GLY A 526 -27.76 6.98 2.87
N ALA A 527 -26.87 7.96 3.06
CA ALA A 527 -25.76 8.25 2.15
C ALA A 527 -24.79 7.06 2.05
N TRP A 528 -24.27 6.58 3.19
CA TRP A 528 -23.44 5.37 3.21
C TRP A 528 -24.19 4.17 2.64
N GLY A 529 -25.39 3.88 3.17
CA GLY A 529 -26.13 2.68 2.76
C GLY A 529 -26.45 2.61 1.26
N GLN A 530 -26.63 3.76 0.60
CA GLN A 530 -26.79 3.80 -0.86
C GLN A 530 -25.46 3.59 -1.58
N ASN A 531 -24.40 4.31 -1.17
CA ASN A 531 -23.09 4.27 -1.81
C ASN A 531 -22.45 2.88 -1.77
N LEU A 532 -22.59 2.14 -0.66
CA LEU A 532 -22.08 0.77 -0.52
C LEU A 532 -22.71 -0.23 -1.50
N THR A 533 -23.81 0.13 -2.16
CA THR A 533 -24.51 -0.76 -3.13
C THR A 533 -24.21 -0.42 -4.59
N VAL A 534 -23.54 0.71 -4.85
CA VAL A 534 -23.17 1.11 -6.22
C VAL A 534 -22.14 0.12 -6.75
N ARG A 535 -22.32 -0.36 -7.99
CA ARG A 535 -21.42 -1.34 -8.60
C ARG A 535 -20.59 -0.69 -9.70
N ASP A 536 -19.34 -1.12 -9.83
CA ASP A 536 -18.49 -0.76 -10.96
C ASP A 536 -18.88 -1.54 -12.23
N ALA A 537 -18.11 -1.36 -13.31
CA ALA A 537 -18.36 -2.01 -14.60
C ALA A 537 -18.19 -3.54 -14.55
N GLN A 538 -17.44 -4.07 -13.58
CA GLN A 538 -17.23 -5.49 -13.32
C GLN A 538 -18.24 -6.06 -12.33
N GLY A 539 -19.12 -5.20 -11.81
CA GLY A 539 -20.19 -5.58 -10.92
C GLY A 539 -19.78 -5.65 -9.45
N LEU A 540 -18.66 -5.05 -9.03
CA LEU A 540 -18.20 -5.05 -7.64
C LEU A 540 -18.62 -3.76 -6.91
N THR A 541 -19.01 -3.88 -5.64
CA THR A 541 -19.30 -2.75 -4.74
C THR A 541 -18.02 -2.14 -4.16
N PRO A 542 -18.05 -0.92 -3.58
CA PRO A 542 -16.87 -0.35 -2.93
C PRO A 542 -16.27 -1.26 -1.84
N PRO A 543 -17.05 -1.90 -0.93
CA PRO A 543 -16.49 -2.88 0.01
C PRO A 543 -15.81 -4.07 -0.67
N GLU A 544 -16.43 -4.65 -1.71
CA GLU A 544 -15.86 -5.78 -2.45
C GLU A 544 -14.54 -5.37 -3.14
N ARG A 545 -14.46 -4.13 -3.67
CA ARG A 545 -13.25 -3.55 -4.27
C ARG A 545 -12.16 -3.28 -3.23
N CYS A 546 -12.54 -2.81 -2.03
CA CYS A 546 -11.61 -2.65 -0.91
C CYS A 546 -11.03 -4.00 -0.45
N SER A 547 -11.86 -5.04 -0.29
CA SER A 547 -11.42 -6.39 0.07
C SER A 547 -10.51 -7.01 -0.99
N LEU A 548 -10.87 -6.86 -2.27
CA LEU A 548 -10.03 -7.30 -3.41
C LEU A 548 -8.64 -6.65 -3.42
N CYS A 549 -8.52 -5.43 -2.90
CA CYS A 549 -7.25 -4.70 -2.86
C CYS A 549 -6.60 -4.67 -1.47
N ASP A 550 -7.10 -5.47 -0.52
CA ASP A 550 -6.55 -5.59 0.82
C ASP A 550 -5.44 -6.67 0.82
N PRO A 551 -4.16 -6.32 1.04
CA PRO A 551 -3.11 -7.33 1.12
C PRO A 551 -3.34 -8.35 2.26
N LEU A 552 -3.97 -7.95 3.37
CA LEU A 552 -4.28 -8.85 4.48
C LEU A 552 -5.37 -9.86 4.13
N ALA A 553 -6.22 -9.58 3.13
CA ALA A 553 -7.19 -10.57 2.64
C ALA A 553 -6.48 -11.81 2.05
N TYR A 554 -5.28 -11.66 1.51
CA TYR A 554 -4.47 -12.74 0.92
C TYR A 554 -3.50 -13.37 1.92
N LEU A 555 -3.02 -12.58 2.89
CA LEU A 555 -1.92 -12.94 3.78
C LEU A 555 -2.37 -13.45 5.15
N ALA A 556 -3.47 -12.91 5.70
CA ALA A 556 -3.91 -13.25 7.04
C ALA A 556 -4.80 -14.51 7.01
N PRO A 557 -4.66 -15.45 7.95
CA PRO A 557 -5.49 -16.66 8.00
C PRO A 557 -7.00 -16.39 8.07
N GLY A 558 -7.40 -15.25 8.66
CA GLY A 558 -8.79 -14.78 8.70
C GLY A 558 -9.24 -13.99 7.46
N GLY A 559 -8.36 -13.79 6.47
CA GLY A 559 -8.63 -13.07 5.24
C GLY A 559 -9.48 -13.87 4.25
N GLU A 560 -10.34 -13.16 3.51
CA GLU A 560 -11.33 -13.79 2.60
C GLU A 560 -10.70 -14.50 1.39
N ALA A 561 -9.52 -14.06 0.97
CA ALA A 561 -8.78 -14.57 -0.18
C ALA A 561 -7.47 -15.26 0.25
N PHE A 562 -7.40 -15.75 1.50
CA PHE A 562 -6.18 -16.30 2.07
C PHE A 562 -5.60 -17.40 1.16
N SER A 563 -4.32 -17.25 0.82
CA SER A 563 -3.60 -18.17 -0.07
C SER A 563 -4.08 -18.23 -1.53
N ALA A 564 -4.91 -17.29 -1.98
CA ALA A 564 -5.37 -17.22 -3.36
C ALA A 564 -4.38 -16.54 -4.33
N GLY A 565 -3.33 -15.89 -3.81
CA GLY A 565 -2.28 -15.25 -4.60
C GLY A 565 -0.91 -15.94 -4.46
N ALA A 566 -0.12 -15.86 -5.53
CA ALA A 566 1.32 -16.07 -5.52
C ALA A 566 1.99 -14.85 -4.86
N VAL A 567 2.12 -14.90 -3.53
CA VAL A 567 2.72 -13.85 -2.72
C VAL A 567 4.21 -13.70 -3.07
N ALA A 568 4.66 -12.45 -3.26
CA ALA A 568 6.06 -12.15 -3.48
C ALA A 568 6.93 -12.70 -2.32
N PRO A 569 8.07 -13.34 -2.59
CA PRO A 569 8.83 -14.02 -1.54
C PRO A 569 9.62 -13.05 -0.64
N ALA A 570 9.99 -11.86 -1.11
CA ALA A 570 10.84 -10.93 -0.38
C ALA A 570 10.14 -9.58 -0.14
N TRP A 571 10.16 -9.13 1.11
CA TRP A 571 9.49 -7.89 1.54
C TRP A 571 10.38 -7.01 2.40
N ARG A 572 10.33 -5.72 2.09
CA ARG A 572 10.91 -4.65 2.90
C ARG A 572 9.81 -3.64 3.23
N VAL A 573 9.43 -3.56 4.49
CA VAL A 573 8.36 -2.68 4.97
C VAL A 573 8.94 -1.61 5.86
N ASN A 574 8.75 -0.34 5.49
CA ASN A 574 9.23 0.81 6.24
C ASN A 574 8.05 1.67 6.70
N VAL A 575 8.13 2.19 7.92
CA VAL A 575 7.09 3.09 8.44
C VAL A 575 7.67 4.12 9.40
N GLY A 576 7.29 5.38 9.21
CA GLY A 576 7.59 6.46 10.12
C GLY A 576 6.67 6.38 11.33
N LEU A 577 7.24 6.58 12.52
CA LEU A 577 6.50 6.54 13.78
C LEU A 577 6.08 7.95 14.25
N ALA A 578 6.81 8.99 13.87
CA ALA A 578 6.50 10.39 14.17
C ALA A 578 5.61 11.03 13.09
N GLN A 579 4.47 10.41 12.81
CA GLN A 579 3.51 10.81 11.77
C GLN A 579 2.08 10.42 12.14
N SER A 580 1.11 11.07 11.51
CA SER A 580 -0.32 10.82 11.72
C SER A 580 -1.14 10.93 10.44
N GLU A 581 -0.47 10.90 9.29
CA GLU A 581 -1.06 10.89 7.96
C GLU A 581 -1.71 9.53 7.67
N VAL A 582 -1.10 8.45 8.17
CA VAL A 582 -1.64 7.08 8.11
C VAL A 582 -1.44 6.34 9.44
N PRO A 583 -2.29 5.37 9.79
CA PRO A 583 -2.04 4.50 10.93
C PRO A 583 -0.79 3.65 10.67
N PHE A 584 0.28 3.81 11.46
CA PHE A 584 1.50 3.01 11.26
C PHE A 584 1.29 1.51 11.55
N THR A 585 0.19 1.15 12.21
CA THR A 585 -0.23 -0.25 12.40
C THR A 585 -0.45 -0.97 11.08
N ALA A 586 -0.84 -0.27 10.00
CA ALA A 586 -0.93 -0.82 8.65
C ALA A 586 0.33 -1.59 8.23
N ALA A 587 1.50 -0.98 8.43
CA ALA A 587 2.79 -1.57 8.11
C ALA A 587 3.16 -2.71 9.06
N MET A 588 2.82 -2.58 10.35
CA MET A 588 3.07 -3.62 11.36
C MET A 588 2.24 -4.88 11.08
N ASP A 589 0.93 -4.71 10.88
CA ASP A 589 -0.03 -5.78 10.58
C ASP A 589 0.37 -6.53 9.32
N LEU A 590 0.74 -5.80 8.27
CA LEU A 590 1.25 -6.37 7.02
C LEU A 590 2.53 -7.18 7.26
N ALA A 591 3.52 -6.63 7.96
CA ALA A 591 4.77 -7.34 8.23
C ALA A 591 4.57 -8.59 9.09
N TRP A 592 3.68 -8.54 10.09
CA TRP A 592 3.34 -9.72 10.90
C TRP A 592 2.62 -10.79 10.09
N ALA A 593 1.68 -10.41 9.22
CA ALA A 593 1.03 -11.36 8.31
C ALA A 593 2.03 -12.02 7.34
N LEU A 594 2.93 -11.22 6.74
CA LEU A 594 3.96 -11.70 5.83
C LEU A 594 4.92 -12.71 6.50
N ARG A 595 5.38 -12.43 7.73
CA ARG A 595 6.30 -13.32 8.46
C ARG A 595 5.71 -14.69 8.75
N SER A 596 4.39 -14.77 8.90
CA SER A 596 3.68 -16.01 9.19
C SER A 596 3.16 -16.73 7.94
N TYR A 597 3.33 -16.14 6.75
CA TYR A 597 2.81 -16.68 5.50
C TYR A 597 3.79 -17.70 4.88
N ASP A 598 3.30 -18.89 4.56
CA ASP A 598 4.09 -19.93 3.89
C ASP A 598 4.36 -19.55 2.43
N GLY A 599 5.62 -19.29 2.10
CA GLY A 599 6.05 -18.81 0.78
C GLY A 599 6.76 -17.46 0.81
N VAL A 600 6.67 -16.71 1.92
CA VAL A 600 7.50 -15.53 2.16
C VAL A 600 8.84 -15.97 2.76
N SER A 601 9.93 -15.67 2.08
CA SER A 601 11.30 -15.99 2.53
C SER A 601 11.84 -14.94 3.49
N THR A 602 11.51 -13.67 3.27
CA THR A 602 11.99 -12.52 4.05
C THR A 602 10.92 -11.45 4.15
N ALA A 603 10.73 -10.90 5.35
CA ALA A 603 9.80 -9.81 5.63
C ALA A 603 10.36 -8.90 6.73
N ASP A 604 11.12 -7.89 6.30
CA ASP A 604 11.74 -6.91 7.16
C ASP A 604 10.76 -5.80 7.50
N LEU A 605 10.68 -5.42 8.79
CA LEU A 605 9.94 -4.25 9.25
C LEU A 605 10.93 -3.25 9.84
N THR A 606 11.00 -2.07 9.23
CA THR A 606 11.79 -0.93 9.71
C THR A 606 10.85 0.17 10.16
N ALA A 607 10.49 0.14 11.44
CA ALA A 607 9.77 1.24 12.08
C ALA A 607 10.79 2.31 12.55
N VAL A 608 10.65 3.55 12.05
CA VAL A 608 11.62 4.64 12.24
C VAL A 608 11.08 5.64 13.27
N TRP A 609 11.70 5.70 14.45
CA TRP A 609 11.21 6.42 15.64
C TRP A 609 10.87 7.89 15.39
N GLU A 610 11.77 8.64 14.75
CA GLU A 610 11.58 10.05 14.37
C GLU A 610 11.16 10.21 12.90
N GLY A 611 10.86 9.10 12.22
CA GLY A 611 10.50 9.11 10.81
C GLY A 611 9.09 9.67 10.60
N GLY A 612 8.96 10.59 9.66
CA GLY A 612 7.66 11.11 9.20
C GLY A 612 7.05 10.29 8.05
N PHE A 613 5.95 10.78 7.49
CA PHE A 613 5.36 10.25 6.26
C PHE A 613 6.29 10.54 5.05
N GLY A 614 6.96 9.49 4.55
CA GLY A 614 7.83 9.57 3.38
C GLY A 614 8.73 8.35 3.18
N LEU A 615 9.84 8.49 2.44
CA LEU A 615 10.85 7.43 2.29
C LEU A 615 11.75 7.35 3.53
N CYS A 616 11.15 7.09 4.68
CA CYS A 616 11.83 7.07 5.97
C CYS A 616 12.79 5.87 6.11
N GLU A 617 13.97 6.16 6.65
CA GLU A 617 15.06 5.22 6.88
C GLU A 617 15.68 5.48 8.25
N GLU A 618 16.23 4.44 8.88
CA GLU A 618 17.02 4.63 10.11
C GLU A 618 18.32 5.36 9.82
N SER A 619 18.90 5.12 8.64
CA SER A 619 20.09 5.79 8.14
C SER A 619 20.28 5.55 6.65
N GLY A 620 21.10 6.40 6.02
CA GLY A 620 21.45 6.25 4.60
C GLY A 620 20.39 6.82 3.66
N ASP A 621 20.59 6.57 2.37
CA ASP A 621 19.67 6.97 1.32
C ASP A 621 18.65 5.84 1.07
N PRO A 622 17.34 6.12 1.04
CA PRO A 622 16.30 5.09 0.89
C PRO A 622 16.44 4.30 -0.41
N VAL A 623 16.81 4.96 -1.51
CA VAL A 623 16.91 4.32 -2.82
C VAL A 623 18.14 3.43 -2.86
N ALA A 624 19.28 3.90 -2.36
CA ALA A 624 20.48 3.09 -2.23
C ALA A 624 20.24 1.85 -1.34
N ASN A 625 19.54 2.02 -0.21
CA ASN A 625 19.18 0.90 0.67
C ASN A 625 18.25 -0.09 -0.05
N ALA A 626 17.26 0.41 -0.79
CA ALA A 626 16.35 -0.43 -1.56
C ALA A 626 17.08 -1.22 -2.65
N LEU A 627 18.02 -0.60 -3.37
CA LEU A 627 18.81 -1.26 -4.40
C LEU A 627 19.78 -2.29 -3.83
N ALA A 628 20.37 -2.02 -2.66
CA ALA A 628 21.15 -3.02 -1.95
C ALA A 628 20.30 -4.23 -1.53
N TRP A 629 19.05 -3.97 -1.09
CA TRP A 629 18.09 -5.02 -0.79
C TRP A 629 17.68 -5.81 -2.04
N VAL A 630 17.42 -5.15 -3.18
CA VAL A 630 17.18 -5.82 -4.47
C VAL A 630 18.35 -6.74 -4.83
N ALA A 631 19.59 -6.26 -4.73
CA ALA A 631 20.77 -7.07 -5.03
C ALA A 631 20.93 -8.29 -4.11
N ALA A 632 20.44 -8.22 -2.87
CA ALA A 632 20.49 -9.35 -1.93
C ALA A 632 19.41 -10.42 -2.20
N HIS A 633 18.34 -10.07 -2.90
CA HIS A 633 17.17 -10.95 -3.11
C HIS A 633 16.93 -11.31 -4.58
N ASN A 634 17.69 -10.73 -5.50
CA ASN A 634 17.70 -11.10 -6.90
C ASN A 634 18.62 -12.32 -7.10
N GLY A 635 18.05 -13.41 -7.64
CA GLY A 635 18.64 -14.76 -7.67
C GLY A 635 19.93 -14.92 -8.45
#